data_AF-A0A7C4KK60-F1
#
_entry.id   AF-A0A7C4KK60-F1
#
_cell.length_a   1.000
_cell.length_b   1.000
_cell.length_c   1.000
_cell.angle_alpha   90.00
_cell.angle_beta   90.00
_cell.angle_gamma   90.00
#
_symmetry.space_group_name_H-M   'P 1'
#
loop_
_entity.id
_entity.type
_entity.pdbx_description
1 polymer ?
#
loop_
_entity_poly.entity_id
_entity_poly.type
_entity_poly.pdbx_seq_one_letter_code
_entity_poly.pdbx_strand_id
1 'polypeptide(L)'
;MILKIMRVQGSSLAPDFANGDYVVVSALPLLFRRLRPGRLIVFHQPGYGQMIKRVAQVEPCGKLFVLGSGEGSVDSRTFGPIERRQVEGVVVWGIHRRRN
;
A
#
# COMPACT_ATOMS: atom_id res chain seq x y z
N MET A 1 8.26 -13.81 3.58
CA MET A 1 7.04 -14.33 4.25
C MET A 1 5.88 -14.31 3.28
N ILE A 2 5.00 -15.31 3.31
CA ILE A 2 3.92 -15.51 2.33
C ILE A 2 2.65 -14.69 2.67
N LEU A 3 2.30 -14.60 3.96
CA LEU A 3 1.11 -13.91 4.46
C LEU A 3 1.42 -13.23 5.81
N LYS A 4 0.92 -12.01 6.03
CA LYS A 4 1.11 -11.23 7.28
C LYS A 4 -0.15 -10.41 7.59
N ILE A 5 -0.48 -10.24 8.87
CA ILE A 5 -1.47 -9.26 9.31
C ILE A 5 -0.73 -8.00 9.79
N MET A 6 -1.19 -6.83 9.36
CA MET A 6 -0.62 -5.54 9.74
C MET A 6 -1.71 -4.60 10.23
N ARG A 7 -1.40 -3.84 11.28
CA ARG A 7 -2.28 -2.77 11.79
C ARG A 7 -2.06 -1.50 10.97
N VAL A 8 -3.14 -0.88 10.53
CA VAL A 8 -3.12 0.42 9.86
C VAL A 8 -2.85 1.51 10.90
N GLN A 9 -1.86 2.35 10.60
CA GLN A 9 -1.48 3.50 11.43
C GLN A 9 -1.68 4.79 10.64
N GLY A 10 -2.29 5.79 11.29
CA GLY A 10 -2.57 7.10 10.69
C GLY A 10 -3.82 7.12 9.81
N SER A 11 -4.01 8.23 9.09
CA SER A 11 -5.21 8.55 8.31
C SER A 11 -5.03 8.46 6.80
N SER A 12 -3.84 8.09 6.31
CA SER A 12 -3.49 8.22 4.89
C SER A 12 -4.27 7.29 3.94
N LEU A 13 -4.98 6.31 4.48
CA LEU A 13 -5.87 5.41 3.76
C LEU A 13 -7.36 5.67 4.04
N ALA A 14 -7.71 6.73 4.78
CA ALA A 14 -9.09 7.10 5.01
C ALA A 14 -9.78 7.53 3.70
N PRO A 15 -11.07 7.23 3.48
CA PRO A 15 -11.97 6.56 4.41
C PRO A 15 -11.89 5.02 4.37
N ASP A 16 -11.17 4.43 3.41
CA ASP A 16 -11.12 2.99 3.19
C ASP A 16 -10.61 2.21 4.42
N PHE A 17 -9.62 2.75 5.12
CA PHE A 17 -9.09 2.17 6.35
C PHE A 17 -8.89 3.25 7.41
N ALA A 18 -9.45 2.99 8.59
CA ALA A 18 -9.26 3.83 9.77
C ALA A 18 -7.99 3.44 10.54
N ASN A 19 -7.47 4.39 11.32
CA ASN A 19 -6.40 4.09 12.27
C ASN A 19 -6.85 2.99 13.24
N GLY A 20 -6.09 1.90 13.31
CA GLY A 20 -6.43 0.73 14.11
C GLY A 20 -7.20 -0.38 13.39
N ASP A 21 -7.58 -0.19 12.13
CA ASP A 21 -7.98 -1.31 11.27
C ASP A 21 -6.78 -2.24 11.02
N TYR A 22 -7.05 -3.45 10.51
CA TYR A 22 -6.02 -4.38 10.11
C TYR A 22 -6.14 -4.72 8.63
N VAL A 23 -5.02 -5.05 8.01
CA VAL A 23 -4.96 -5.56 6.65
C VAL A 23 -4.20 -6.88 6.62
N VAL A 24 -4.64 -7.78 5.75
CA VAL A 24 -3.92 -9.01 5.43
C VAL A 24 -3.12 -8.76 4.16
N VAL A 25 -1.82 -9.03 4.23
CA VAL A 25 -0.83 -8.74 3.21
C VAL A 25 -0.24 -10.05 2.72
N SER A 26 -0.16 -10.24 1.41
CA SER A 26 0.46 -11.41 0.81
C SER A 26 1.50 -11.04 -0.23
N ALA A 27 2.63 -11.76 -0.24
CA ALA A 27 3.65 -11.66 -1.27
C ALA A 27 3.36 -12.55 -2.50
N LEU A 28 2.44 -13.53 -2.39
CA LEU A 28 2.11 -14.45 -3.49
C LEU A 28 1.67 -13.73 -4.77
N PRO A 29 0.83 -12.67 -4.71
CA PRO A 29 0.47 -11.93 -5.92
C PRO A 29 1.68 -11.30 -6.62
N LEU A 30 2.79 -11.02 -5.91
CA LEU A 30 3.97 -10.44 -6.53
C LEU A 30 4.76 -11.45 -7.39
N LEU A 31 4.65 -12.75 -7.10
CA LEU A 31 5.36 -13.82 -7.82
C LEU A 31 4.69 -14.16 -9.16
N PHE A 32 3.36 -14.13 -9.21
CA PHE A 32 2.60 -14.64 -10.36
C PHE A 32 1.72 -13.59 -11.05
N ARG A 33 1.61 -12.38 -10.49
CA ARG A 33 0.73 -11.33 -11.05
C ARG A 33 1.47 -10.01 -11.22
N ARG A 34 1.17 -9.34 -12.34
CA ARG A 34 1.61 -7.96 -12.57
C ARG A 34 0.79 -7.03 -11.68
N LEU A 35 1.46 -6.07 -11.04
CA LEU A 35 0.78 -5.02 -10.29
C LEU A 35 -0.03 -4.16 -11.25
N ARG A 36 -1.21 -3.72 -10.80
CA ARG A 36 -2.17 -2.94 -11.58
C ARG A 36 -2.68 -1.77 -10.74
N PRO A 37 -3.14 -0.69 -11.37
CA PRO A 37 -3.87 0.38 -10.69
C PRO A 37 -4.99 -0.14 -9.78
N GLY A 38 -5.24 0.58 -8.69
CA GLY A 38 -6.25 0.27 -7.67
C GLY A 38 -5.79 -0.67 -6.56
N ARG A 39 -4.69 -1.40 -6.73
CA ARG A 39 -4.17 -2.32 -5.69
C ARG A 39 -3.56 -1.55 -4.52
N LEU A 40 -3.90 -1.95 -3.30
CA LEU A 40 -3.20 -1.52 -2.09
C LEU A 40 -1.96 -2.40 -1.89
N ILE A 41 -0.81 -1.77 -1.65
CA ILE A 41 0.47 -2.45 -1.50
C ILE A 41 1.20 -1.98 -0.26
N VAL A 42 1.97 -2.88 0.33
CA VAL A 42 2.95 -2.59 1.37
C VAL A 42 4.31 -2.47 0.70
N PHE A 43 5.03 -1.39 0.97
CA PHE A 43 6.37 -1.18 0.44
C PHE A 43 7.24 -0.42 1.45
N HIS A 44 8.55 -0.51 1.26
CA HIS A 44 9.53 0.26 2.02
C HIS A 44 10.03 1.45 1.19
N GLN A 45 9.87 2.66 1.71
CA GLN A 45 10.39 3.88 1.10
C GLN A 45 11.54 4.44 1.93
N PRO A 46 12.74 4.62 1.35
CA PRO A 46 13.85 5.26 2.03
C PRO A 46 13.45 6.62 2.63
N GLY A 47 13.81 6.85 3.89
CA GLY A 47 13.48 8.08 4.63
C GLY A 47 12.08 8.11 5.26
N TYR A 48 11.15 7.26 4.83
CA TYR A 48 9.77 7.22 5.37
C TYR A 48 9.40 5.87 6.02
N GLY A 49 10.17 4.82 5.75
CA GLY A 49 9.95 3.49 6.30
C GLY A 49 8.88 2.70 5.55
N GLN A 50 8.19 1.81 6.27
CA GLN A 50 7.16 0.94 5.69
C GLN A 50 5.84 1.67 5.55
N MET A 51 5.24 1.61 4.37
CA MET A 51 4.03 2.37 4.03
C MET A 51 3.00 1.47 3.33
N ILE A 52 1.73 1.85 3.44
CA ILE A 52 0.63 1.25 2.68
C ILE A 52 0.01 2.34 1.82
N LYS A 53 0.00 2.14 0.50
CA LYS A 53 -0.60 3.08 -0.47
C LYS A 53 -1.28 2.34 -1.61
N ARG A 54 -2.13 3.05 -2.33
CA ARG A 54 -2.81 2.55 -3.52
C ARG A 54 -1.97 2.83 -4.74
N VAL A 55 -1.76 1.82 -5.58
CA VAL A 55 -1.17 2.01 -6.91
C VAL A 55 -2.15 2.84 -7.74
N ALA A 56 -1.76 4.05 -8.10
CA ALA A 56 -2.54 4.90 -8.98
C ALA A 56 -2.22 4.59 -10.45
N GLN A 57 -0.94 4.42 -10.76
CA GLN A 57 -0.45 4.14 -12.11
C GLN A 57 0.76 3.22 -12.08
N VAL A 58 0.92 2.44 -13.15
CA VAL A 58 2.15 1.70 -13.45
C VAL A 58 2.77 2.36 -14.67
N GLU A 59 3.99 2.88 -14.52
CA GLU A 59 4.71 3.53 -15.61
C GLU A 59 5.19 2.51 -16.66
N PRO A 60 5.45 2.95 -17.91
CA PRO A 60 5.98 2.06 -18.95
C PRO A 60 7.29 1.36 -18.53
N CYS A 61 8.13 2.04 -17.75
CA CYS A 61 9.38 1.50 -17.20
C CYS A 61 9.18 0.49 -16.04
N GLY A 62 7.94 0.30 -15.58
CA GLY A 62 7.59 -0.65 -14.51
C GLY A 62 7.61 -0.06 -13.09
N LYS A 63 7.96 1.22 -12.93
CA LYS A 63 7.82 1.94 -11.66
C LYS A 63 6.34 2.16 -11.32
N LEU A 64 6.06 2.33 -10.04
CA LEU A 64 4.71 2.44 -9.51
C LEU A 64 4.49 3.83 -8.94
N PHE A 65 3.52 4.54 -9.48
CA PHE A 65 3.05 5.79 -8.88
C PHE A 65 1.98 5.43 -7.85
N VAL A 66 2.21 5.78 -6.58
CA VAL A 66 1.33 5.42 -5.47
C VAL A 66 0.73 6.65 -4.81
N LEU A 67 -0.53 6.56 -4.40
CA LEU A 67 -1.28 7.62 -3.74
C LEU A 67 -1.91 7.11 -2.45
N GLY A 68 -1.98 7.98 -1.45
CA GLY A 68 -2.89 7.78 -0.31
C GLY A 68 -4.22 8.48 -0.55
N SER A 69 -5.27 7.96 0.08
CA SER A 69 -6.64 8.49 -0.01
C SER A 69 -6.88 9.65 0.97
N GLY A 70 -6.09 9.75 2.05
CA GLY A 70 -6.25 10.79 3.07
C GLY A 70 -5.59 12.13 2.72
N GLU A 71 -6.11 13.22 3.29
CA GLU A 71 -5.50 14.55 3.21
C GLU A 71 -4.08 14.54 3.81
N GLY A 72 -3.16 15.30 3.21
CA GLY A 72 -1.77 15.38 3.65
C GLY A 72 -0.97 14.07 3.52
N SER A 73 -1.48 13.09 2.76
CA SER A 73 -0.77 11.83 2.52
C SER A 73 0.61 12.07 1.89
N VAL A 74 1.65 11.63 2.60
CA VAL A 74 2.99 11.46 2.02
C VAL A 74 2.96 10.25 1.08
N ASP A 75 3.18 10.51 -0.21
CA ASP A 75 3.12 9.50 -1.28
C ASP A 75 3.95 9.93 -2.51
N SER A 76 3.71 9.34 -3.69
CA SER A 76 4.52 9.60 -4.88
C SER A 76 4.51 11.06 -5.35
N ARG A 77 3.56 11.88 -4.90
CA ARG A 77 3.59 13.33 -5.13
C ARG A 77 4.75 14.02 -4.41
N THR A 78 5.24 13.43 -3.31
CA THR A 78 6.34 13.95 -2.51
C THR A 78 7.68 13.32 -2.90
N PHE A 79 7.71 12.00 -3.09
CA PHE A 79 8.96 11.25 -3.26
C PHE A 79 9.13 10.59 -4.64
N GLY A 80 8.20 10.82 -5.57
CA GLY A 80 8.21 10.22 -6.91
C GLY A 80 7.69 8.77 -6.96
N PRO A 81 7.76 8.13 -8.14
CA PRO A 81 7.35 6.74 -8.30
C PRO A 81 8.33 5.79 -7.61
N ILE A 82 7.83 4.65 -7.12
CA ILE A 82 8.65 3.63 -6.43
C ILE A 82 9.02 2.49 -7.37
N GLU A 83 10.15 1.85 -7.09
CA GLU A 83 10.58 0.64 -7.78
C GLU A 83 9.75 -0.57 -7.33
N ARG A 84 9.44 -1.49 -8.25
CA ARG A 84 8.72 -2.74 -7.92
C ARG A 84 9.43 -3.56 -6.83
N ARG A 85 10.76 -3.51 -6.76
CA ARG A 85 11.57 -4.20 -5.74
C ARG A 85 11.33 -3.68 -4.31
N GLN A 86 10.77 -2.48 -4.16
CA GLN A 86 10.43 -1.92 -2.86
C GLN A 86 9.14 -2.52 -2.29
N VAL A 87 8.34 -3.20 -3.13
CA VAL A 87 7.06 -3.77 -2.74
C VAL A 87 7.27 -5.08 -2.00
N GLU A 88 6.80 -5.12 -0.76
CA GLU A 88 6.89 -6.29 0.12
C GLU A 88 5.67 -7.21 -0.02
N GLY A 89 4.50 -6.64 -0.34
CA GLY A 89 3.27 -7.41 -0.47
C GLY A 89 2.08 -6.61 -0.97
N VAL A 90 1.02 -7.32 -1.30
CA VAL A 90 -0.27 -6.77 -1.73
C VAL A 90 -1.29 -6.99 -0.61
N VAL A 91 -2.07 -5.97 -0.30
CA VAL A 91 -3.22 -6.12 0.59
C VAL A 91 -4.29 -6.95 -0.12
N VAL A 92 -4.61 -8.10 0.46
CA VAL A 92 -5.58 -9.06 -0.08
C VAL A 92 -6.90 -9.05 0.70
N TRP A 93 -6.90 -8.54 1.93
CA TRP A 93 -8.08 -8.45 2.77
C TRP A 93 -7.99 -7.29 3.76
N GLY A 94 -9.13 -6.68 4.07
CA GLY A 94 -9.28 -5.63 5.08
C GLY A 94 -10.12 -6.10 6.25
N ILE A 95 -9.73 -5.77 7.47
CA ILE A 95 -10.44 -6.08 8.70
C ILE A 95 -10.74 -4.74 9.39
N HIS A 96 -11.98 -4.29 9.22
CA HIS A 96 -12.44 -3.06 9.84
C HIS A 96 -12.86 -3.31 11.28
N ARG A 97 -12.41 -2.45 12.19
CA ARG A 97 -12.94 -2.48 13.55
C ARG A 97 -14.42 -2.10 13.50
N ARG A 98 -15.31 -2.85 14.17
CA ARG A 98 -16.72 -2.44 14.30
C ARG A 98 -16.76 -1.02 14.86
N ARG A 99 -17.30 -0.09 14.09
CA ARG A 99 -17.73 1.21 14.60
C ARG A 99 -19.04 0.94 15.34
N ASN A 100 -19.01 1.06 16.66
CA ASN A 100 -20.24 1.18 17.45
C ASN A 100 -20.91 2.52 17.16
#